data_AF-A0A067PRM1-F1
#
_entry.id   AF-A0A067PRM1-F1
#
_cell.length_a   1.000
_cell.length_b   1.000
_cell.length_c   1.000
_cell.angle_alpha   90.00
_cell.angle_beta   90.00
_cell.angle_gamma   90.00
#
_symmetry.space_group_name_H-M   'P 1'
#
loop_
_entity.id
_entity.type
_entity.pdbx_description
1 polymer ?
#
loop_
_entity_poly.entity_id
_entity_poly.type
_entity_poly.pdbx_seq_one_letter_code
_entity_poly.pdbx_strand_id
1 'polypeptide(L)'
;MACGQPTDDWSQQASAVPQLDRSVGSKVDVLQHSPQAANPPESFQVTFACIRCKTLKLRCSADPGEVSCHRCKTARTTCVRPTRRAIPLNLNDFAQLTGTQSPSERPPPPQPESVPQEVPPLQQPAPELLASTPEYPPEWFNSGASYSLKVYRGIRHLRLDVEGEWDDEELLVQLNATYQSLRGIWSRYISMRSIKLIYFVHCDEDLVHPIRMHHIDPAICDVRFYLRNPNVMKGKSMFMQIMRSGPGHGIELVEGWDPTRLLILAAWPIALSLIFALLWSYLKSDVSGAFTVSSYMLSVYTTCLVLVDQLDRRRLELPLES
;
A
#
# COMPACT_ATOMS: atom_id res chain seq x y z
N MET A 1 -2.53 14.55 -67.32
CA MET A 1 -3.21 15.40 -66.32
C MET A 1 -2.24 15.61 -65.17
N ALA A 2 -2.03 16.88 -64.83
CA ALA A 2 -0.81 17.39 -64.21
C ALA A 2 -0.71 17.17 -62.69
N CYS A 3 0.52 16.97 -62.22
CA CYS A 3 0.94 17.10 -60.84
C CYS A 3 0.77 18.55 -60.34
N GLY A 4 0.20 18.73 -59.15
CA GLY A 4 0.20 19.99 -58.41
C GLY A 4 0.90 19.81 -57.07
N GLN A 5 2.01 20.52 -56.88
CA GLN A 5 2.61 20.76 -55.55
C GLN A 5 1.93 21.96 -54.89
N PRO A 6 1.83 22.00 -53.55
CA PRO A 6 1.69 23.25 -52.82
C PRO A 6 2.98 23.62 -52.08
N THR A 7 3.42 24.86 -52.31
CA THR A 7 4.49 25.59 -51.64
C THR A 7 3.98 26.27 -50.36
N ASP A 8 4.84 26.22 -49.33
CA ASP A 8 5.22 27.27 -48.36
C ASP A 8 4.19 28.31 -47.90
N ASP A 9 3.94 28.40 -46.58
CA ASP A 9 4.09 29.66 -45.81
C ASP A 9 3.92 29.39 -44.29
N TRP A 10 5.01 29.38 -43.52
CA TRP A 10 4.98 29.45 -42.04
C TRP A 10 6.13 30.31 -41.56
N SER A 11 6.03 31.61 -41.83
CA SER A 11 6.90 32.62 -41.24
C SER A 11 6.09 33.87 -40.92
N GLN A 12 5.52 33.93 -39.71
CA GLN A 12 5.32 35.16 -38.92
C GLN A 12 4.47 34.88 -37.67
N GLN A 13 5.10 34.74 -36.50
CA GLN A 13 4.58 35.29 -35.25
C GLN A 13 5.66 35.26 -34.15
N ALA A 14 6.49 36.29 -34.17
CA ALA A 14 7.21 36.77 -33.01
C ALA A 14 6.53 38.06 -32.55
N SER A 15 6.12 38.13 -31.28
CA SER A 15 6.15 39.32 -30.40
C SER A 15 5.07 39.22 -29.32
N ALA A 16 5.49 39.01 -28.08
CA ALA A 16 4.99 39.71 -26.88
C ALA A 16 5.62 39.09 -25.63
N VAL A 17 6.70 39.70 -25.15
CA VAL A 17 7.26 39.47 -23.81
C VAL A 17 6.56 40.44 -22.86
N PRO A 18 5.85 39.99 -21.81
CA PRO A 18 5.35 40.90 -20.80
C PRO A 18 6.48 41.29 -19.83
N GLN A 19 6.73 42.60 -19.72
CA GLN A 19 7.58 43.21 -18.70
C GLN A 19 6.99 42.94 -17.31
N LEU A 20 7.81 42.37 -16.42
CA LEU A 20 7.49 42.20 -15.02
C LEU A 20 7.99 43.44 -14.26
N ASP A 21 7.06 44.33 -13.92
CA ASP A 21 7.34 45.55 -13.17
C ASP A 21 7.54 45.21 -11.68
N ARG A 22 8.75 45.48 -11.19
CA ARG A 22 9.15 45.33 -9.78
C ARG A 22 8.84 46.65 -9.08
N SER A 23 7.74 46.70 -8.32
CA SER A 23 7.55 47.75 -7.31
C SER A 23 7.64 47.14 -5.90
N VAL A 24 8.70 47.53 -5.22
CA VAL A 24 8.97 47.24 -3.81
C VAL A 24 8.24 48.30 -3.00
N GLY A 25 7.16 47.91 -2.31
CA GLY A 25 6.45 48.73 -1.34
C GLY A 25 6.56 48.13 0.05
N SER A 26 7.56 48.57 0.81
CA SER A 26 7.74 48.22 2.21
C SER A 26 6.76 49.02 3.07
N LYS A 27 5.78 48.36 3.69
CA LYS A 27 4.98 48.89 4.79
C LYS A 27 5.12 47.95 5.98
N VAL A 28 5.90 48.39 6.96
CA VAL A 28 6.05 47.73 8.26
C VAL A 28 5.00 48.34 9.18
N ASP A 29 3.88 47.64 9.35
CA ASP A 29 2.90 47.98 10.36
C ASP A 29 3.30 47.32 11.69
N VAL A 30 3.62 48.15 12.67
CA VAL A 30 3.95 47.76 14.04
C VAL A 30 2.63 47.45 14.77
N LEU A 31 2.29 46.16 14.88
CA LEU A 31 1.20 45.68 15.73
C LEU A 31 1.68 45.56 17.18
N GLN A 32 1.14 46.42 18.05
CA GLN A 32 1.22 46.28 19.50
C GLN A 32 0.46 45.03 19.95
N HIS A 33 1.18 44.00 20.40
CA HIS A 33 0.60 42.87 21.10
C HIS A 33 0.39 43.20 22.57
N SER A 34 -0.87 43.18 22.99
CA SER A 34 -1.30 43.16 24.39
C SER A 34 -1.07 41.75 24.98
N PRO A 35 -0.57 41.61 26.22
CA PRO A 35 -0.28 40.31 26.81
C PRO A 35 -1.59 39.59 27.20
N GLN A 36 -1.96 38.55 26.45
CA GLN A 36 -3.00 37.60 26.82
C GLN A 36 -2.47 36.62 27.87
N ALA A 37 -3.28 36.41 28.91
CA ALA A 37 -3.03 35.47 29.99
C ALA A 37 -2.82 34.04 29.46
N ALA A 38 -1.81 33.36 30.00
CA ALA A 38 -1.45 32.00 29.65
C ALA A 38 -2.57 31.01 30.04
N ASN A 39 -3.20 30.41 29.03
CA ASN A 39 -4.04 29.22 29.25
C ASN A 39 -3.14 28.03 29.61
N PRO A 40 -3.58 27.15 30.53
CA PRO A 40 -2.83 25.94 30.88
C PRO A 40 -2.67 25.03 29.66
N PRO A 41 -1.57 24.24 29.58
CA PRO A 41 -1.29 23.39 28.45
C PRO A 41 -2.39 22.33 28.28
N GLU A 42 -3.18 22.47 27.22
CA GLU A 42 -4.11 21.44 26.76
C GLU A 42 -3.32 20.15 26.54
N SER A 43 -3.61 19.14 27.36
CA SER A 43 -3.16 17.77 27.12
C SER A 43 -3.54 17.38 25.70
N PHE A 44 -2.54 17.13 24.85
CA PHE A 44 -2.71 16.81 23.44
C PHE A 44 -3.35 15.41 23.30
N GLN A 45 -4.66 15.32 23.49
CA GLN A 45 -5.39 14.09 23.22
C GLN A 45 -5.57 13.96 21.71
N VAL A 46 -4.76 13.08 21.10
CA VAL A 46 -4.89 12.72 19.69
C VAL A 46 -6.24 12.03 19.51
N THR A 47 -7.25 12.78 19.09
CA THR A 47 -8.59 12.26 18.79
C THR A 47 -8.58 11.62 17.41
N PHE A 48 -8.81 10.31 17.34
CA PHE A 48 -8.88 9.59 16.07
C PHE A 48 -10.21 9.87 15.36
N ALA A 49 -10.15 10.25 14.08
CA ALA A 49 -11.33 10.44 13.25
C ALA A 49 -12.08 9.11 13.00
N CYS A 50 -13.41 9.14 12.96
CA CYS A 50 -14.21 7.97 12.59
C CYS A 50 -13.98 7.57 11.12
N ILE A 51 -14.26 6.29 10.78
CA ILE A 51 -14.00 5.74 9.44
C ILE A 51 -14.67 6.60 8.36
N ARG A 52 -15.93 7.00 8.57
CA ARG A 52 -16.68 7.82 7.60
C ARG A 52 -16.04 9.19 7.36
N CYS A 53 -15.69 9.92 8.42
CA CYS A 53 -15.02 11.22 8.28
C CYS A 53 -13.64 11.07 7.62
N LYS A 54 -12.92 9.98 7.92
CA LYS A 54 -11.63 9.66 7.28
C LYS A 54 -11.78 9.39 5.78
N THR A 55 -12.75 8.57 5.39
CA THR A 55 -13.04 8.26 3.98
C THR A 55 -13.44 9.51 3.20
N LEU A 56 -14.23 10.39 3.81
CA LEU A 56 -14.67 11.64 3.18
C LEU A 56 -13.64 12.78 3.29
N LYS A 57 -12.47 12.54 3.91
CA LYS A 57 -11.44 13.56 4.18
C LYS A 57 -11.99 14.80 4.93
N LEU A 58 -12.96 14.59 5.82
CA LEU A 58 -13.58 15.64 6.63
C LEU A 58 -13.03 15.61 8.07
N ARG A 59 -12.99 16.78 8.73
CA ARG A 59 -12.69 16.85 10.17
C ARG A 59 -13.78 16.13 10.97
N CYS A 60 -13.36 15.26 11.88
CA CYS A 60 -14.24 14.51 12.76
C CYS A 60 -14.36 15.23 14.11
N SER A 61 -15.51 15.87 14.35
CA SER A 61 -15.83 16.49 15.64
C SER A 61 -16.56 15.47 16.51
N ALA A 62 -15.80 14.82 17.39
CA ALA A 62 -16.28 13.81 18.32
C ALA A 62 -16.03 14.32 19.74
N ASP A 63 -17.09 14.60 20.48
CA ASP A 63 -16.97 15.04 21.87
C ASP A 63 -16.53 13.86 22.76
N PRO A 64 -15.67 14.09 23.76
CA PRO A 64 -15.24 13.05 24.69
C PRO A 64 -16.46 12.47 25.41
N GLY A 65 -16.63 11.14 25.33
CA GLY A 65 -17.77 10.42 25.91
C GLY A 65 -18.95 10.18 24.96
N GLU A 66 -19.04 10.88 23.83
CA GLU A 66 -20.08 10.57 22.83
C GLU A 66 -19.67 9.38 21.94
N VAL A 67 -20.60 8.44 21.75
CA VAL A 67 -20.41 7.24 20.90
C VAL A 67 -20.34 7.59 19.41
N SER A 68 -20.94 8.71 19.00
CA SER A 68 -21.00 9.16 17.60
C SER A 68 -20.40 10.55 17.41
N CYS A 69 -19.75 10.81 16.27
CA CYS A 69 -19.38 12.19 15.90
C CYS A 69 -20.60 12.99 15.41
N HIS A 70 -20.55 14.32 15.52
CA HIS A 70 -21.66 15.20 15.13
C HIS A 70 -22.13 14.95 13.70
N ARG A 71 -21.21 14.76 12.74
CA ARG A 71 -21.56 14.51 11.33
C ARG A 71 -22.32 13.20 11.12
N CYS A 72 -21.88 12.11 11.75
CA CYS A 72 -22.58 10.83 11.67
C CYS A 72 -23.96 10.90 12.33
N LYS A 73 -24.09 11.66 13.43
CA LYS A 73 -25.35 11.92 14.14
C LYS A 73 -26.33 12.69 13.26
N THR A 74 -25.91 13.79 12.64
CA THR A 74 -26.74 14.57 11.69
C THR A 74 -27.18 13.73 10.49
N ALA A 75 -26.28 12.91 9.96
CA ALA A 75 -26.57 12.05 8.82
C ALA A 75 -27.31 10.75 9.19
N ARG A 76 -27.65 10.54 10.47
CA ARG A 76 -28.32 9.33 10.99
C ARG A 76 -27.65 8.01 10.56
N THR A 77 -26.31 7.98 10.55
CA THR A 77 -25.54 6.77 10.25
C THR A 77 -24.71 6.31 11.44
N THR A 78 -24.43 5.02 11.51
CA THR A 78 -23.52 4.43 12.50
C THR A 78 -22.12 5.03 12.40
N CYS A 79 -21.62 5.53 13.54
CA CYS A 79 -20.29 6.10 13.65
C CYS A 79 -19.29 5.06 14.14
N VAL A 80 -18.56 4.44 13.22
CA VAL A 80 -17.52 3.47 13.59
C VAL A 80 -16.19 4.20 13.80
N ARG A 81 -15.70 4.20 15.04
CA ARG A 81 -14.32 4.62 15.37
C ARG A 81 -13.44 3.36 15.41
N PRO A 82 -12.28 3.35 14.75
CA PRO A 82 -11.35 2.23 14.89
C PRO A 82 -10.89 2.19 16.34
N THR A 83 -11.35 1.20 17.10
CA THR A 83 -10.84 0.92 18.44
C THR A 83 -9.38 0.56 18.28
N ARG A 84 -8.50 1.23 19.03
CA ARG A 84 -7.11 0.80 19.13
C ARG A 84 -7.16 -0.61 19.74
N ARG A 85 -7.04 -1.66 18.92
CA ARG A 85 -6.47 -2.91 19.45
C ARG A 85 -5.13 -2.45 20.00
N ALA A 86 -4.96 -2.53 21.31
CA ALA A 86 -3.65 -2.35 21.91
C ALA A 86 -2.79 -3.46 21.32
N ILE A 87 -2.11 -3.16 20.21
CA ILE A 87 -0.97 -3.95 19.78
C ILE A 87 0.07 -3.65 20.85
N PRO A 88 0.49 -4.63 21.68
CA PRO A 88 1.62 -4.43 22.56
C PRO A 88 2.86 -4.31 21.65
N LEU A 89 3.10 -3.09 21.14
CA LEU A 89 4.37 -2.77 20.54
C LEU A 89 5.34 -2.62 21.71
N ASN A 90 6.04 -3.70 22.00
CA ASN A 90 7.20 -3.70 22.86
C ASN A 90 8.26 -2.82 22.19
N LEU A 91 8.38 -1.57 22.66
CA LEU A 91 9.32 -0.58 22.13
C LEU A 91 10.80 -1.01 22.31
N ASN A 92 11.07 -2.07 23.10
CA ASN A 92 12.42 -2.60 23.31
C ASN A 92 12.91 -3.49 22.16
N ASP A 93 12.05 -3.98 21.26
CA ASP A 93 12.48 -4.90 20.20
C ASP A 93 13.15 -4.17 19.01
N PHE A 94 13.03 -2.84 18.91
CA PHE A 94 13.71 -2.05 17.88
C PHE A 94 15.14 -1.66 18.23
N ALA A 95 15.52 -1.71 19.51
CA ALA A 95 16.86 -1.32 19.96
C ALA A 95 17.92 -2.42 19.76
N GLN A 96 17.53 -3.66 19.46
CA GLN A 96 18.47 -4.78 19.31
C GLN A 96 19.06 -4.95 17.90
N LEU A 97 18.55 -4.23 16.88
CA LEU A 97 18.98 -4.42 15.48
C LEU A 97 20.02 -3.40 14.99
N THR A 98 20.42 -2.42 15.81
CA THR A 98 21.53 -1.50 15.51
C THR A 98 22.63 -1.65 16.54
N GLY A 99 23.24 -2.84 16.57
CA GLY A 99 24.40 -3.15 17.40
C GLY A 99 25.68 -2.53 16.86
N THR A 100 26.04 -1.34 17.36
CA THR A 100 27.44 -0.93 17.53
C THR A 100 27.75 -1.04 19.01
N GLN A 101 28.32 -2.17 19.43
CA GLN A 101 28.71 -2.40 20.81
C GLN A 101 30.00 -1.61 21.12
N SER A 102 29.89 -0.66 22.04
CA SER A 102 31.03 -0.16 22.83
C SER A 102 31.08 -0.94 24.15
N PRO A 103 32.25 -1.42 24.61
CA PRO A 103 32.36 -2.12 25.87
C PRO A 103 32.42 -1.13 27.04
N SER A 104 32.01 -1.61 28.23
CA SER A 104 32.19 -1.00 29.55
C SER A 104 30.99 -0.24 30.11
N GLU A 105 30.14 -0.95 30.87
CA GLU A 105 30.06 -0.82 32.34
C GLU A 105 28.99 -1.80 32.85
N ARG A 106 29.35 -2.60 33.84
CA ARG A 106 28.48 -3.62 34.46
C ARG A 106 27.69 -2.93 35.59
N PRO A 107 26.36 -2.77 35.51
CA PRO A 107 25.60 -2.19 36.61
C PRO A 107 25.48 -3.17 37.79
N PRO A 108 25.39 -2.65 39.02
CA PRO A 108 25.32 -3.46 40.24
C PRO A 108 23.97 -4.21 40.38
N PRO A 109 23.94 -5.29 41.18
CA PRO A 109 22.76 -6.12 41.36
C PRO A 109 21.64 -5.36 42.11
N PRO A 110 20.38 -5.49 41.68
CA PRO A 110 19.24 -4.90 42.38
C PRO A 110 18.99 -5.62 43.71
N GLN A 111 18.69 -4.83 44.74
CA GLN A 111 18.32 -5.31 46.07
C GLN A 111 16.89 -5.90 46.08
N PRO A 112 16.60 -6.86 46.97
CA PRO A 112 15.29 -7.47 47.11
C PRO A 112 14.32 -6.50 47.81
N GLU A 113 13.43 -5.89 47.03
CA GLU A 113 12.32 -5.10 47.55
C GLU A 113 11.12 -6.03 47.77
N SER A 114 10.82 -6.25 49.04
CA SER A 114 9.65 -6.93 49.55
C SER A 114 8.41 -6.05 49.39
N VAL A 115 7.33 -6.58 48.81
CA VAL A 115 5.92 -6.53 49.28
C VAL A 115 5.04 -7.21 48.20
N PRO A 116 4.30 -8.30 48.52
CA PRO A 116 3.26 -8.81 47.65
C PRO A 116 2.06 -7.84 47.67
N GLN A 117 1.87 -7.08 46.60
CA GLN A 117 0.63 -6.34 46.38
C GLN A 117 -0.39 -7.31 45.78
N GLU A 118 -1.44 -7.60 46.55
CA GLU A 118 -2.57 -8.44 46.15
C GLU A 118 -3.26 -7.81 44.93
N VAL A 119 -2.96 -8.36 43.76
CA VAL A 119 -3.57 -7.96 42.49
C VAL A 119 -5.03 -8.42 42.54
N PRO A 120 -6.01 -7.51 42.40
CA PRO A 120 -7.41 -7.89 42.30
C PRO A 120 -7.57 -8.91 41.17
N PRO A 121 -8.36 -10.00 41.35
CA PRO A 121 -8.54 -10.99 40.31
C PRO A 121 -9.04 -10.28 39.04
N LEU A 122 -8.18 -10.29 38.02
CA LEU A 122 -8.56 -9.92 36.66
C LEU A 122 -9.77 -10.78 36.29
N GLN A 123 -10.94 -10.15 36.26
CA GLN A 123 -12.12 -10.72 35.64
C GLN A 123 -11.73 -11.09 34.21
N GLN A 124 -11.55 -12.40 34.00
CA GLN A 124 -11.37 -12.96 32.68
C GLN A 124 -12.56 -12.49 31.84
N PRO A 125 -12.34 -11.75 30.74
CA PRO A 125 -13.41 -11.43 29.82
C PRO A 125 -14.04 -12.75 29.36
N ALA A 126 -15.36 -12.81 29.45
CA ALA A 126 -16.16 -13.99 29.16
C ALA A 126 -15.71 -14.69 27.87
N PRO A 127 -15.42 -16.01 27.89
CA PRO A 127 -14.92 -16.76 26.73
C PRO A 127 -15.99 -17.03 25.63
N GLU A 128 -17.12 -16.31 25.62
CA GLU A 128 -18.30 -16.68 24.82
C GLU A 128 -18.31 -16.21 23.36
N LEU A 129 -17.29 -15.51 22.86
CA LEU A 129 -17.30 -14.97 21.47
C LEU A 129 -16.27 -15.57 20.51
N LEU A 130 -15.51 -16.60 20.92
CA LEU A 130 -14.56 -17.32 20.05
C LEU A 130 -14.97 -18.76 19.71
N ALA A 131 -16.12 -19.24 20.20
CA ALA A 131 -16.53 -20.64 20.11
C ALA A 131 -17.74 -20.91 19.18
N SER A 132 -17.98 -20.04 18.19
CA SER A 132 -18.78 -20.45 17.02
C SER A 132 -17.86 -20.80 15.86
N THR A 133 -16.92 -21.70 16.12
CA THR A 133 -16.30 -22.47 15.04
C THR A 133 -17.44 -23.28 14.42
N PRO A 134 -17.84 -23.03 13.15
CA PRO A 134 -18.91 -23.79 12.53
C PRO A 134 -18.58 -25.28 12.61
N GLU A 135 -19.43 -26.04 13.30
CA GLU A 135 -19.07 -27.34 13.90
C GLU A 135 -18.91 -28.46 12.86
N TYR A 136 -19.28 -28.26 11.59
CA TYR A 136 -19.02 -29.25 10.55
C TYR A 136 -18.66 -28.58 9.22
N PRO A 137 -17.63 -29.06 8.50
CA PRO A 137 -17.41 -28.64 7.14
C PRO A 137 -18.68 -28.98 6.33
N PRO A 138 -19.22 -28.05 5.55
CA PRO A 138 -20.45 -28.26 4.81
C PRO A 138 -20.34 -29.49 3.90
N GLU A 139 -21.42 -30.26 3.74
CA GLU A 139 -21.43 -31.62 3.13
C GLU A 139 -20.72 -31.72 1.76
N TRP A 140 -20.71 -30.64 0.98
CA TRP A 140 -19.99 -30.57 -0.28
C TRP A 140 -18.48 -30.81 -0.14
N PHE A 141 -17.90 -30.60 1.04
CA PHE A 141 -16.49 -30.84 1.36
C PHE A 141 -16.09 -32.30 1.14
N ASN A 142 -16.99 -33.26 1.38
CA ASN A 142 -16.70 -34.70 1.30
C ASN A 142 -17.02 -35.30 -0.08
N SER A 143 -17.60 -34.52 -0.99
CA SER A 143 -18.10 -35.03 -2.27
C SER A 143 -16.99 -35.22 -3.32
N GLY A 144 -15.76 -34.80 -3.05
CA GLY A 144 -14.68 -34.77 -4.05
C GLY A 144 -14.95 -33.82 -5.22
N ALA A 145 -15.99 -32.99 -5.13
CA ALA A 145 -16.38 -32.09 -6.20
C ALA A 145 -15.34 -30.99 -6.40
N SER A 146 -14.98 -30.75 -7.67
CA SER A 146 -14.22 -29.58 -8.08
C SER A 146 -15.05 -28.31 -7.88
N TYR A 147 -14.44 -27.23 -7.37
CA TYR A 147 -15.09 -25.92 -7.26
C TYR A 147 -14.35 -24.87 -8.10
N SER A 148 -15.09 -24.06 -8.85
CA SER A 148 -14.52 -22.98 -9.67
C SER A 148 -14.27 -21.73 -8.84
N LEU A 149 -13.01 -21.41 -8.59
CA LEU A 149 -12.56 -20.20 -7.92
C LEU A 149 -12.33 -19.06 -8.91
N LYS A 150 -12.99 -17.91 -8.71
CA LYS A 150 -12.71 -16.70 -9.50
C LYS A 150 -11.50 -15.96 -8.93
N VAL A 151 -10.45 -15.81 -9.74
CA VAL A 151 -9.21 -15.10 -9.39
C VAL A 151 -9.16 -13.77 -10.15
N TYR A 152 -9.16 -12.67 -9.41
CA TYR A 152 -9.21 -11.30 -9.92
C TYR A 152 -7.85 -10.62 -9.87
N ARG A 153 -7.61 -9.76 -10.85
CA ARG A 153 -6.50 -8.81 -10.95
C ARG A 153 -7.07 -7.50 -11.50
N GLY A 154 -7.48 -6.62 -10.59
CA GLY A 154 -8.30 -5.45 -10.97
C GLY A 154 -9.58 -5.92 -11.65
N ILE A 155 -9.89 -5.39 -12.83
CA ILE A 155 -11.09 -5.76 -13.61
C ILE A 155 -11.00 -7.13 -14.31
N ARG A 156 -9.80 -7.67 -14.46
CA ARG A 156 -9.59 -8.94 -15.16
C ARG A 156 -9.76 -10.08 -14.18
N HIS A 157 -10.40 -11.15 -14.61
CA HIS A 157 -10.50 -12.36 -13.81
C HIS A 157 -10.30 -13.60 -14.67
N LEU A 158 -9.87 -14.69 -14.02
CA LEU A 158 -9.83 -16.03 -14.58
C LEU A 158 -10.54 -16.98 -13.61
N ARG A 159 -11.15 -18.04 -14.14
CA ARG A 159 -11.67 -19.14 -13.32
C ARG A 159 -10.57 -20.16 -13.13
N LEU A 160 -10.40 -20.58 -11.89
CA LEU A 160 -9.45 -21.59 -11.45
C LEU A 160 -10.27 -22.75 -10.87
N ASP A 161 -10.32 -23.88 -11.57
CA ASP A 161 -10.99 -25.08 -11.05
C ASP A 161 -10.09 -25.73 -9.99
N VAL A 162 -10.57 -25.78 -8.76
CA VAL A 162 -9.85 -26.32 -7.61
C VAL A 162 -10.44 -27.68 -7.26
N GLU A 163 -9.61 -28.71 -7.21
CA GLU A 163 -10.05 -30.06 -6.88
C GLU A 163 -10.20 -30.25 -5.36
N GLY A 164 -11.08 -31.17 -4.97
CA GLY A 164 -11.35 -31.47 -3.57
C GLY A 164 -10.15 -32.03 -2.80
N GLU A 165 -9.20 -32.63 -3.51
CA GLU A 165 -8.03 -33.31 -2.94
C GLU A 165 -6.79 -32.42 -2.82
N TRP A 166 -6.81 -31.21 -3.40
CA TRP A 166 -5.64 -30.33 -3.38
C TRP A 166 -5.26 -29.88 -1.97
N ASP A 167 -3.97 -29.86 -1.72
CA ASP A 167 -3.37 -29.19 -0.58
C ASP A 167 -3.08 -27.70 -0.88
N ASP A 168 -2.57 -26.97 0.13
CA ASP A 168 -2.20 -25.57 -0.04
C ASP A 168 -1.02 -25.38 -1.02
N GLU A 169 -0.12 -26.36 -1.18
CA GLU A 169 1.00 -26.29 -2.14
C GLU A 169 0.46 -26.27 -3.58
N GLU A 170 -0.40 -27.23 -3.92
CA GLU A 170 -1.02 -27.36 -5.24
C GLU A 170 -1.88 -26.14 -5.58
N LEU A 171 -2.68 -25.68 -4.61
CA LEU A 171 -3.46 -24.44 -4.76
C LEU A 171 -2.55 -23.25 -5.08
N LEU A 172 -1.46 -23.06 -4.34
CA LEU A 172 -0.56 -21.92 -4.52
C LEU A 172 0.21 -21.99 -5.84
N VAL A 173 0.62 -23.18 -6.29
CA VAL A 173 1.24 -23.40 -7.60
C VAL A 173 0.28 -22.94 -8.69
N GLN A 174 -0.97 -23.41 -8.65
CA GLN A 174 -1.94 -23.13 -9.68
C GLN A 174 -2.46 -21.68 -9.62
N LEU A 175 -2.54 -21.10 -8.42
CA LEU A 175 -2.83 -19.69 -8.23
C LEU A 175 -1.72 -18.80 -8.80
N ASN A 176 -0.45 -19.16 -8.61
CA ASN A 176 0.68 -18.46 -9.21
C ASN A 176 0.66 -18.60 -10.75
N ALA A 177 0.37 -19.78 -11.30
CA ALA A 177 0.22 -19.96 -12.74
C ALA A 177 -0.91 -19.09 -13.32
N THR A 178 -2.06 -19.05 -12.65
CA THR A 178 -3.22 -18.21 -12.97
C THR A 178 -2.87 -16.72 -12.89
N TYR A 179 -2.14 -16.31 -11.87
CA TYR A 179 -1.64 -14.95 -11.76
C TYR A 179 -0.73 -14.56 -12.93
N GLN A 180 0.18 -15.45 -13.29
CA GLN A 180 1.13 -15.24 -14.39
C GLN A 180 0.43 -15.16 -15.75
N SER A 181 -0.71 -15.84 -15.94
CA SER A 181 -1.52 -15.72 -17.14
C SER A 181 -2.30 -14.38 -17.15
N LEU A 182 -2.85 -13.96 -16.01
CA LEU A 182 -3.50 -12.64 -15.84
C LEU A 182 -2.54 -11.45 -16.04
N ARG A 183 -1.25 -11.64 -15.77
CA ARG A 183 -0.22 -10.61 -16.02
C ARG A 183 -0.05 -10.36 -17.53
N GLY A 184 0.01 -11.41 -18.34
CA GLY A 184 0.43 -11.33 -19.74
C GLY A 184 1.95 -11.15 -19.91
N ILE A 185 2.44 -11.34 -21.13
CA ILE A 185 3.88 -11.48 -21.43
C ILE A 185 4.65 -10.19 -21.12
N TRP A 186 4.19 -9.03 -21.60
CA TRP A 186 4.89 -7.75 -21.42
C TRP A 186 5.02 -7.32 -19.96
N SER A 187 3.96 -7.50 -19.18
CA SER A 187 4.00 -7.15 -17.77
C SER A 187 4.86 -8.12 -16.95
N ARG A 188 5.13 -9.32 -17.44
CA ARG A 188 6.05 -10.24 -16.76
C ARG A 188 7.47 -9.66 -16.71
N TYR A 189 7.92 -9.05 -17.81
CA TYR A 189 9.26 -8.48 -17.92
C TYR A 189 9.34 -7.02 -17.45
N ILE A 190 8.32 -6.21 -17.73
CA ILE A 190 8.37 -4.76 -17.49
C ILE A 190 7.70 -4.37 -16.17
N SER A 191 6.75 -5.15 -15.66
CA SER A 191 6.03 -4.70 -14.46
C SER A 191 6.93 -4.78 -13.22
N MET A 192 7.13 -3.61 -12.65
CA MET A 192 7.77 -3.38 -11.36
C MET A 192 6.90 -3.78 -10.18
N ARG A 193 5.63 -4.11 -10.44
CA ARG A 193 4.70 -4.50 -9.39
C ARG A 193 4.88 -5.98 -9.07
N SER A 194 4.75 -6.33 -7.79
CA SER A 194 4.65 -7.70 -7.31
C SER A 194 3.35 -7.87 -6.55
N ILE A 195 2.85 -9.11 -6.41
CA ILE A 195 1.76 -9.38 -5.47
C ILE A 195 2.21 -8.93 -4.08
N LYS A 196 1.39 -8.08 -3.45
CA LYS A 196 1.62 -7.60 -2.09
C LYS A 196 0.61 -8.20 -1.14
N LEU A 197 -0.64 -8.33 -1.57
CA LEU A 197 -1.76 -8.76 -0.74
C LEU A 197 -2.71 -9.63 -1.55
N ILE A 198 -3.36 -10.56 -0.85
CA ILE A 198 -4.49 -11.32 -1.34
C ILE A 198 -5.71 -10.92 -0.52
N TYR A 199 -6.78 -10.50 -1.20
CA TYR A 199 -8.06 -10.24 -0.58
C TYR A 199 -9.04 -11.36 -0.93
N PHE A 200 -9.81 -11.78 0.07
CA PHE A 200 -11.04 -12.51 -0.19
C PHE A 200 -12.10 -11.55 -0.69
N VAL A 201 -12.78 -11.96 -1.75
CA VAL A 201 -13.80 -11.14 -2.37
C VAL A 201 -15.09 -11.91 -2.54
N HIS A 202 -16.22 -11.24 -2.32
CA HIS A 202 -17.51 -11.81 -2.70
C HIS A 202 -17.68 -11.69 -4.21
N CYS A 203 -18.06 -12.80 -4.84
CA CYS A 203 -18.28 -12.90 -6.26
C CYS A 203 -19.74 -13.24 -6.51
N ASP A 204 -20.57 -12.21 -6.62
CA ASP A 204 -21.89 -12.38 -7.20
C ASP A 204 -21.76 -12.40 -8.73
N GLU A 205 -22.60 -13.17 -9.42
CA GLU A 205 -22.57 -13.24 -10.89
C GLU A 205 -22.92 -11.91 -11.53
N ASP A 206 -23.70 -11.09 -10.81
CA ASP A 206 -24.17 -9.78 -11.26
C ASP A 206 -23.19 -8.64 -10.93
N LEU A 207 -22.15 -8.90 -10.12
CA LEU A 207 -21.19 -7.86 -9.72
C LEU A 207 -20.03 -7.75 -10.71
N VAL A 208 -19.99 -6.61 -11.42
CA VAL A 208 -18.87 -6.26 -12.30
C VAL A 208 -17.55 -6.15 -11.52
N HIS A 209 -17.61 -5.76 -10.24
CA HIS A 209 -16.45 -5.60 -9.37
C HIS A 209 -16.56 -6.39 -8.07
N PRO A 210 -15.50 -7.12 -7.69
CA PRO A 210 -15.49 -7.86 -6.44
C PRO A 210 -15.57 -6.92 -5.24
N ILE A 211 -16.42 -7.25 -4.27
CA ILE A 211 -16.48 -6.53 -2.99
C ILE A 211 -15.45 -7.16 -2.06
N ARG A 212 -14.44 -6.37 -1.66
CA ARG A 212 -13.41 -6.79 -0.72
C ARG A 212 -14.02 -7.10 0.64
N MET A 213 -14.02 -8.38 1.00
CA MET A 213 -14.33 -8.82 2.35
C MET A 213 -13.13 -8.55 3.26
N HIS A 214 -13.35 -8.65 4.57
CA HIS A 214 -12.36 -8.33 5.60
C HIS A 214 -10.94 -8.79 5.25
N HIS A 215 -9.98 -7.90 5.50
CA HIS A 215 -8.57 -8.13 5.30
C HIS A 215 -8.13 -9.35 6.11
N ILE A 216 -7.58 -10.39 5.46
CA ILE A 216 -6.82 -11.43 6.19
C ILE A 216 -5.67 -10.70 6.85
N ASP A 217 -5.59 -10.69 8.18
CA ASP A 217 -4.57 -9.89 8.89
C ASP A 217 -3.19 -10.10 8.22
N PRO A 218 -2.53 -9.04 7.72
CA PRO A 218 -1.32 -9.17 6.90
C PRO A 218 -0.16 -9.82 7.65
N ALA A 219 -0.26 -9.88 8.98
CA ALA A 219 0.66 -10.61 9.84
C ALA A 219 0.59 -12.14 9.66
N ILE A 220 -0.52 -12.68 9.14
CA ILE A 220 -0.78 -14.11 9.11
C ILE A 220 -0.11 -14.78 7.90
N CYS A 221 0.15 -14.07 6.80
CA CYS A 221 0.82 -14.66 5.64
C CYS A 221 1.60 -13.63 4.82
N ASP A 222 2.92 -13.77 4.72
CA ASP A 222 3.67 -13.23 3.58
C ASP A 222 3.31 -14.05 2.35
N VAL A 223 2.19 -13.69 1.72
CA VAL A 223 1.66 -14.35 0.53
C VAL A 223 2.71 -14.43 -0.57
N ARG A 224 3.55 -13.40 -0.71
CA ARG A 224 4.59 -13.36 -1.73
C ARG A 224 5.64 -14.42 -1.47
N PHE A 225 5.98 -14.69 -0.21
CA PHE A 225 6.86 -15.77 0.16
C PHE A 225 6.24 -17.14 -0.18
N TYR A 226 4.97 -17.38 0.14
CA TYR A 226 4.31 -18.66 -0.11
C TYR A 226 4.07 -18.94 -1.60
N LEU A 227 3.69 -17.93 -2.39
CA LEU A 227 3.56 -18.09 -3.85
C LEU A 227 4.88 -18.41 -4.55
N ARG A 228 6.02 -18.03 -3.95
CA ARG A 228 7.36 -18.36 -4.47
C ARG A 228 7.85 -19.71 -3.96
N ASN A 229 7.43 -20.13 -2.77
CA ASN A 229 7.88 -21.34 -2.10
C ASN A 229 6.66 -22.18 -1.69
N PRO A 230 5.87 -22.69 -2.66
CA PRO A 230 4.63 -23.41 -2.36
C PRO A 230 4.91 -24.67 -1.52
N ASN A 231 6.08 -25.29 -1.69
CA ASN A 231 6.54 -26.46 -0.94
C ASN A 231 6.53 -26.28 0.59
N VAL A 232 6.58 -25.04 1.11
CA VAL A 232 6.51 -24.74 2.55
C VAL A 232 5.10 -24.99 3.13
N MET A 233 4.10 -25.05 2.25
CA MET A 233 2.70 -25.29 2.56
C MET A 233 2.26 -26.73 2.22
N LYS A 234 3.18 -27.59 1.78
CA LYS A 234 2.89 -29.00 1.48
C LYS A 234 2.22 -29.70 2.66
N GLY A 235 1.10 -30.37 2.39
CA GLY A 235 0.31 -31.09 3.39
C GLY A 235 -0.44 -30.20 4.39
N LYS A 236 -0.41 -28.87 4.22
CA LYS A 236 -1.27 -27.95 4.98
C LYS A 236 -2.51 -27.65 4.13
N SER A 237 -3.62 -27.39 4.79
CA SER A 237 -4.91 -27.09 4.16
C SER A 237 -5.55 -25.82 4.73
N MET A 238 -4.75 -24.93 5.33
CA MET A 238 -5.25 -23.73 5.97
C MET A 238 -5.80 -22.75 4.94
N PHE A 239 -5.08 -22.55 3.84
CA PHE A 239 -5.51 -21.67 2.76
C PHE A 239 -6.77 -22.24 2.10
N MET A 240 -6.74 -23.52 1.78
CA MET A 240 -7.87 -24.26 1.23
C MET A 240 -9.10 -24.20 2.13
N GLN A 241 -8.95 -24.33 3.45
CA GLN A 241 -10.07 -24.21 4.39
C GLN A 241 -10.71 -22.82 4.38
N ILE A 242 -9.89 -21.75 4.29
CA ILE A 242 -10.42 -20.39 4.20
C ILE A 242 -11.11 -20.17 2.85
N MET A 243 -10.51 -20.65 1.74
CA MET A 243 -11.12 -20.60 0.41
C MET A 243 -12.47 -21.32 0.35
N ARG A 244 -12.60 -22.40 1.12
CA ARG A 244 -13.81 -23.23 1.20
C ARG A 244 -14.85 -22.70 2.20
N SER A 245 -14.61 -21.58 2.88
CA SER A 245 -15.54 -21.06 3.90
C SER A 245 -16.91 -20.64 3.35
N GLY A 246 -17.07 -20.46 2.03
CA GLY A 246 -18.40 -20.37 1.43
C GLY A 246 -18.41 -20.38 -0.10
N PRO A 247 -19.52 -20.83 -0.72
CA PRO A 247 -19.72 -20.67 -2.15
C PRO A 247 -19.76 -19.19 -2.53
N GLY A 248 -19.29 -18.85 -3.73
CA GLY A 248 -19.28 -17.47 -4.22
C GLY A 248 -18.15 -16.59 -3.67
N HIS A 249 -17.12 -17.16 -3.05
CA HIS A 249 -15.90 -16.43 -2.72
C HIS A 249 -14.89 -16.53 -3.87
N GLY A 250 -14.18 -15.43 -4.10
CA GLY A 250 -13.05 -15.33 -5.01
C GLY A 250 -11.83 -14.78 -4.31
N ILE A 251 -10.75 -14.71 -5.06
CA ILE A 251 -9.50 -14.09 -4.63
C ILE A 251 -9.24 -12.86 -5.49
N GLU A 252 -8.96 -11.71 -4.89
CA GLU A 252 -8.36 -10.56 -5.57
C GLU A 252 -6.87 -10.46 -5.25
N LEU A 253 -6.06 -10.56 -6.30
CA LEU A 253 -4.61 -10.40 -6.25
C LEU A 253 -4.26 -8.91 -6.37
N VAL A 254 -3.91 -8.29 -5.25
CA VAL A 254 -3.53 -6.88 -5.22
C VAL A 254 -2.02 -6.73 -5.39
N GLU A 255 -1.66 -6.08 -6.49
CA GLU A 255 -0.28 -5.77 -6.83
C GLU A 255 0.16 -4.47 -6.14
N GLY A 256 1.39 -4.48 -5.61
CA GLY A 256 2.05 -3.31 -5.07
C GLY A 256 3.43 -3.10 -5.69
N TRP A 257 3.99 -1.91 -5.54
CA TRP A 257 5.35 -1.60 -5.95
C TRP A 257 6.37 -2.41 -5.15
N ASP A 258 7.27 -3.08 -5.87
CA ASP A 258 8.37 -3.83 -5.28
C ASP A 258 9.58 -2.89 -5.08
N PRO A 259 9.96 -2.52 -3.84
CA PRO A 259 10.99 -1.51 -3.59
C PRO A 259 12.34 -1.92 -4.18
N THR A 260 12.66 -3.21 -4.17
CA THR A 260 13.91 -3.74 -4.75
C THR A 260 13.98 -3.52 -6.26
N ARG A 261 12.88 -3.77 -6.99
CA ARG A 261 12.83 -3.54 -8.44
C ARG A 261 12.86 -2.06 -8.77
N LEU A 262 12.16 -1.25 -7.98
CA LEU A 262 12.18 0.21 -8.13
C LEU A 262 13.60 0.77 -7.91
N LEU A 263 14.32 0.26 -6.91
CA LEU A 263 15.71 0.63 -6.65
C LEU A 263 16.62 0.25 -7.82
N ILE A 264 16.50 -0.97 -8.34
CA ILE A 264 17.28 -1.41 -9.53
C ILE A 264 16.97 -0.51 -10.73
N LEU A 265 15.70 -0.19 -10.97
CA LEU A 265 15.28 0.67 -12.06
C LEU A 265 15.80 2.12 -11.89
N ALA A 266 15.92 2.61 -10.67
CA ALA A 266 16.49 3.94 -10.39
C ALA A 266 18.03 3.93 -10.51
N ALA A 267 18.70 2.88 -10.03
CA ALA A 267 20.15 2.78 -10.01
C ALA A 267 20.76 2.57 -11.40
N TRP A 268 20.10 1.77 -12.25
CA TRP A 268 20.57 1.47 -13.61
C TRP A 268 20.85 2.70 -14.50
N PRO A 269 19.92 3.65 -14.69
CA PRO A 269 20.15 4.84 -15.51
C PRO A 269 21.20 5.79 -14.91
N ILE A 270 21.33 5.85 -13.58
CA ILE A 270 22.40 6.62 -12.91
C ILE A 270 23.76 6.01 -13.23
N ALA A 271 23.88 4.68 -13.16
CA ALA A 271 25.10 3.99 -13.52
C ALA A 271 25.43 4.17 -15.01
N LEU A 272 24.43 4.03 -15.90
CA LEU A 272 24.62 4.23 -17.34
C LEU A 272 25.00 5.67 -17.68
N SER A 273 24.38 6.66 -17.04
CA SER A 273 24.67 8.07 -17.29
C SER A 273 26.09 8.42 -16.82
N LEU A 274 26.56 7.83 -15.72
CA LEU A 274 27.94 7.97 -15.24
C LEU A 274 28.94 7.33 -16.21
N ILE A 275 28.69 6.10 -16.66
CA ILE A 275 29.53 5.40 -17.64
C ILE A 275 29.63 6.22 -18.93
N PHE A 276 28.50 6.76 -19.41
CA PHE A 276 28.46 7.63 -20.57
C PHE A 276 29.30 8.90 -20.38
N ALA A 277 29.19 9.56 -19.23
CA ALA A 277 29.97 10.77 -18.94
C ALA A 277 31.48 10.47 -18.92
N LEU A 278 31.89 9.36 -18.29
CA LEU A 278 33.29 8.94 -18.25
C LEU A 278 33.84 8.62 -19.64
N LEU A 279 33.08 7.87 -20.44
CA LEU A 279 33.48 7.49 -21.79
C LEU A 279 33.57 8.72 -22.71
N TRP A 280 32.59 9.62 -22.64
CA TRP A 280 32.58 10.86 -23.42
C TRP A 280 33.74 11.77 -23.04
N SER A 281 33.95 11.96 -21.73
CA SER A 281 35.06 12.75 -21.19
C SER A 281 36.41 12.21 -21.68
N TYR A 282 36.59 10.88 -21.66
CA TYR A 282 37.80 10.24 -22.18
C TYR A 282 38.01 10.49 -23.68
N LEU A 283 36.96 10.34 -24.49
CA LEU A 283 37.06 10.48 -25.96
C LEU A 283 37.22 11.93 -26.43
N LYS A 284 36.60 12.89 -25.75
CA LYS A 284 36.57 14.31 -26.16
C LYS A 284 37.49 15.21 -25.34
N SER A 285 38.06 14.71 -24.24
CA SER A 285 38.80 15.51 -23.25
C SER A 285 38.00 16.70 -22.70
N ASP A 286 36.67 16.67 -22.80
CA ASP A 286 35.75 17.69 -22.30
C ASP A 286 34.89 17.11 -21.18
N VAL A 287 35.38 17.29 -19.96
CA VAL A 287 34.71 16.81 -18.74
C VAL A 287 33.39 17.57 -18.53
N SER A 288 33.38 18.89 -18.71
CA SER A 288 32.22 19.73 -18.39
C SER A 288 31.04 19.43 -19.31
N GLY A 289 31.30 19.31 -20.61
CA GLY A 289 30.28 18.95 -21.60
C GLY A 289 29.70 17.55 -21.34
N ALA A 290 30.56 16.57 -21.03
CA ALA A 290 30.14 15.19 -20.75
C ALA A 290 29.13 15.10 -19.58
N PHE A 291 29.46 15.73 -18.46
CA PHE A 291 28.60 15.72 -17.27
C PHE A 291 27.32 16.55 -17.47
N THR A 292 27.37 17.61 -18.27
CA THR A 292 26.19 18.43 -18.59
C THR A 292 25.18 17.60 -19.39
N VAL A 293 25.62 16.93 -20.46
CA VAL A 293 24.75 16.06 -21.27
C VAL A 293 24.22 14.89 -20.45
N SER A 294 25.06 14.24 -19.65
CA SER A 294 24.66 13.12 -18.78
C SER A 294 23.58 13.53 -17.76
N SER A 295 23.74 14.68 -17.11
CA SER A 295 22.76 15.19 -16.15
C SER A 295 21.42 15.51 -16.81
N TYR A 296 21.43 16.08 -18.02
CA TYR A 296 20.21 16.32 -18.80
C TYR A 296 19.46 15.02 -19.09
N MET A 297 20.16 13.95 -19.50
CA MET A 297 19.55 12.64 -19.75
C MET A 297 18.89 12.06 -18.49
N LEU A 298 19.54 12.21 -17.33
CA LEU A 298 18.96 11.77 -16.06
C LEU A 298 17.71 12.60 -15.67
N SER A 299 17.70 13.90 -15.94
CA SER A 299 16.52 14.76 -15.70
C SER A 299 15.32 14.38 -16.59
N VAL A 300 15.55 14.07 -17.86
CA VAL A 300 14.49 13.58 -18.76
C VAL A 300 13.94 12.25 -18.24
N TYR A 301 14.83 11.33 -17.86
CA TYR A 301 14.44 10.04 -17.33
C TYR A 301 13.60 10.15 -16.05
N THR A 302 14.01 10.97 -15.09
CA THR A 302 13.23 11.18 -13.84
C THR A 302 11.86 11.79 -14.12
N THR A 303 11.77 12.72 -15.08
CA THR A 303 10.49 13.29 -15.54
C THR A 303 9.58 12.20 -16.13
N CYS A 304 10.13 11.32 -16.96
CA CYS A 304 9.39 10.18 -17.50
C CYS A 304 8.88 9.23 -16.40
N LEU A 305 9.69 8.93 -15.37
CA LEU A 305 9.26 8.10 -14.25
C LEU A 305 8.10 8.73 -13.47
N VAL A 306 8.15 10.04 -13.22
CA VAL A 306 7.05 10.76 -12.58
C VAL A 306 5.78 10.69 -13.42
N LEU A 307 5.88 10.88 -14.75
CA LEU A 307 4.74 10.76 -15.64
C LEU A 307 4.15 9.34 -15.64
N VAL A 308 4.99 8.31 -15.61
CA VAL A 308 4.55 6.91 -15.50
C VAL A 308 3.83 6.66 -14.17
N ASP A 309 4.34 7.18 -13.05
CA ASP A 309 3.65 7.07 -11.74
C ASP A 309 2.28 7.77 -11.77
N GLN A 310 2.20 8.97 -12.37
CA GLN A 310 0.94 9.71 -12.49
C GLN A 310 -0.09 8.99 -13.37
N LEU A 311 0.34 8.46 -14.52
CA LEU A 311 -0.53 7.69 -15.41
C LEU A 311 -1.04 6.43 -14.72
N ASP A 312 -0.19 5.78 -13.95
CA ASP A 312 -0.53 4.57 -13.21
C ASP A 312 -1.50 4.87 -12.04
N ARG A 313 -1.34 5.99 -11.33
CA ARG A 313 -2.32 6.46 -10.34
C ARG A 313 -3.67 6.77 -10.98
N ARG A 314 -3.69 7.50 -12.10
CA ARG A 314 -4.94 7.82 -12.81
C ARG A 314 -5.65 6.57 -13.31
N ARG A 315 -4.91 5.54 -13.73
CA ARG A 315 -5.48 4.26 -14.12
C ARG A 315 -6.20 3.55 -12.96
N LEU A 316 -5.79 3.81 -11.73
CA LEU A 316 -6.46 3.28 -10.53
C LEU A 316 -7.65 4.15 -10.10
N GLU A 317 -7.62 5.44 -10.40
CA GLU A 317 -8.65 6.41 -9.97
C GLU A 317 -9.80 6.57 -10.96
N LEU A 318 -9.64 6.21 -12.23
CA LEU A 318 -10.72 6.30 -13.20
C LEU A 318 -11.91 5.46 -12.72
N PRO A 319 -13.03 6.09 -12.30
CA PRO A 319 -14.26 5.36 -12.10
C PRO A 319 -14.59 4.77 -13.47
N LEU A 320 -14.68 3.45 -13.55
CA LEU A 320 -15.19 2.78 -14.74
C LEU A 320 -16.67 3.14 -14.83
N GLU A 321 -16.96 4.29 -15.44
CA GLU A 321 -18.29 4.59 -15.95
C GLU A 321 -18.61 3.51 -16.98
N SER A 322 -19.50 2.61 -16.57
CA SER A 322 -20.14 1.58 -17.38
C SER A 322 -21.30 2.14 -18.18
#